data_AF-A0A1F9VY23-F1
#
_entry.id   AF-A0A1F9VY23-F1
#
_cell.length_a   1.000
_cell.length_b   1.000
_cell.length_c   1.000
_cell.angle_alpha   90.00
_cell.angle_beta   90.00
_cell.angle_gamma   90.00
#
_symmetry.space_group_name_H-M   'P 1'
#
loop_
_entity.id
_entity.type
_entity.pdbx_description
1 polymer ?
#
loop_
_entity_poly.entity_id
_entity_poly.type
_entity_poly.pdbx_seq_one_letter_code
_entity_poly.pdbx_strand_id
1 'polypeptide(L)'
;MKKYLLIALTLFAVVPCQAELKDIADARAALGSAAAKERLEAIHYLAAERSDPAFEALSAHFPSEKDAYLRVQIVEALDVAGSTWAFACAQNAAGDQNQAVRQAAAAAVAQRAGDPEADNKLKALAADPREPVRLTVVNSLSYQPGPSAAAIVGGMLADQKETLRARRAAAKALSRMKTPEADKELAKHLADADPEIKASAASRKPAKKAAAKPAAKPAAKKTAPASGKPAQKLPAKKK
;
A
#
# COMPACT_ATOMS: atom_id res chain seq x y z
N MET A 1 75.54 -13.24 2.99
CA MET A 1 74.50 -12.43 3.65
C MET A 1 74.07 -11.29 2.73
N LYS A 2 72.88 -11.37 2.12
CA LYS A 2 72.01 -10.23 1.79
C LYS A 2 70.68 -10.79 1.24
N LYS A 3 69.61 -10.31 1.86
CA LYS A 3 68.28 -10.93 1.96
C LYS A 3 67.48 -10.72 0.68
N TYR A 4 66.78 -11.76 0.23
CA TYR A 4 65.71 -11.66 -0.76
C TYR A 4 64.54 -10.89 -0.16
N LEU A 5 64.24 -9.72 -0.72
CA LEU A 5 63.07 -8.93 -0.36
C LEU A 5 61.88 -9.44 -1.18
N LEU A 6 61.11 -10.35 -0.57
CA LEU A 6 59.77 -10.72 -1.01
C LEU A 6 58.85 -9.50 -0.81
N ILE A 7 58.59 -8.76 -1.89
CA ILE A 7 57.54 -7.74 -1.90
C ILE A 7 56.24 -8.48 -2.14
N ALA A 8 55.43 -8.58 -1.09
CA ALA A 8 54.09 -9.14 -1.12
C ALA A 8 53.23 -8.36 -2.11
N LEU A 9 52.82 -9.01 -3.18
CA LEU A 9 51.79 -8.55 -4.09
C LEU A 9 50.46 -8.57 -3.33
N THR A 10 50.08 -7.45 -2.73
CA THR A 10 48.75 -7.29 -2.14
C THR A 10 47.74 -7.28 -3.28
N LEU A 11 47.14 -8.45 -3.52
CA LEU A 11 45.89 -8.59 -4.26
C LEU A 11 44.88 -7.63 -3.63
N PHE A 12 44.61 -6.51 -4.31
CA PHE A 12 43.37 -5.80 -4.14
C PHE A 12 42.27 -6.81 -4.48
N ALA A 13 41.62 -7.36 -3.46
CA ALA A 13 40.35 -8.01 -3.64
C ALA A 13 39.41 -6.92 -4.17
N VAL A 14 39.21 -6.93 -5.48
CA VAL A 14 38.10 -6.26 -6.13
C VAL A 14 36.87 -6.82 -5.44
N VAL A 15 36.28 -6.06 -4.52
CA VAL A 15 34.94 -6.32 -4.01
C VAL A 15 34.05 -6.30 -5.25
N PRO A 16 33.45 -7.42 -5.67
CA PRO A 16 32.51 -7.38 -6.79
C PRO A 16 31.25 -6.69 -6.26
N CYS A 17 31.21 -5.36 -6.34
CA CYS A 17 30.10 -4.51 -5.90
C CYS A 17 28.97 -4.46 -6.94
N GLN A 18 28.73 -5.57 -7.62
CA GLN A 18 27.52 -5.87 -8.37
C GLN A 18 27.33 -7.39 -8.31
N ALA A 19 26.54 -7.86 -7.36
CA ALA A 19 25.94 -9.17 -7.53
C ALA A 19 24.90 -8.99 -8.64
N GLU A 20 25.21 -9.43 -9.86
CA GLU A 20 24.18 -9.57 -10.89
C GLU A 20 23.16 -10.59 -10.39
N LEU A 21 22.03 -10.12 -9.88
CA LEU A 21 20.91 -10.96 -9.48
C LEU A 21 20.37 -11.63 -10.74
N LYS A 22 20.40 -12.97 -10.79
CA LYS A 22 20.05 -13.72 -12.01
C LYS A 22 18.62 -14.21 -12.01
N ASP A 23 18.07 -14.42 -10.83
CA ASP A 23 16.71 -14.90 -10.62
C ASP A 23 16.15 -14.47 -9.26
N ILE A 24 14.89 -14.85 -9.01
CA ILE A 24 14.18 -14.55 -7.75
C ILE A 24 14.86 -15.20 -6.54
N ALA A 25 15.54 -16.35 -6.70
CA ALA A 25 16.20 -17.03 -5.59
C ALA A 25 17.45 -16.27 -5.14
N ASP A 26 18.25 -15.79 -6.09
CA ASP A 26 19.40 -14.90 -5.84
C ASP A 26 18.94 -13.62 -5.14
N ALA A 27 17.88 -12.98 -5.66
CA ALA A 27 17.33 -11.77 -5.06
C ALA A 27 16.79 -12.02 -3.63
N ARG A 28 16.11 -13.15 -3.40
CA ARG A 28 15.62 -13.53 -2.08
C ARG A 28 16.77 -13.77 -1.09
N ALA A 29 17.88 -14.36 -1.53
CA ALA A 29 19.07 -14.49 -0.70
C ALA A 29 19.68 -13.13 -0.35
N ALA A 30 19.75 -12.22 -1.33
CA ALA A 30 20.30 -10.87 -1.17
C ALA A 30 19.46 -9.98 -0.22
N LEU A 31 18.15 -10.21 -0.06
CA LEU A 31 17.34 -9.57 0.99
C LEU A 31 17.90 -9.82 2.41
N GLY A 32 18.59 -10.94 2.62
CA GLY A 32 19.25 -11.28 3.89
C GLY A 32 20.63 -10.64 4.09
N SER A 33 21.13 -9.86 3.13
CA SER A 33 22.46 -9.26 3.21
C SER A 33 22.60 -8.27 4.37
N ALA A 34 23.80 -8.19 4.94
CA ALA A 34 24.16 -7.14 5.90
C ALA A 34 24.22 -5.76 5.25
N ALA A 35 24.49 -5.68 3.93
CA ALA A 35 24.61 -4.43 3.21
C ALA A 35 23.23 -3.92 2.78
N ALA A 36 22.88 -2.68 3.16
CA ALA A 36 21.63 -2.04 2.72
C ALA A 36 21.55 -1.88 1.20
N LYS A 37 22.69 -1.66 0.53
CA LYS A 37 22.76 -1.52 -0.93
C LYS A 37 22.32 -2.81 -1.65
N GLU A 38 22.84 -3.96 -1.22
CA GLU A 38 22.48 -5.27 -1.81
C GLU A 38 21.01 -5.61 -1.57
N ARG A 39 20.49 -5.29 -0.38
CA ARG A 39 19.06 -5.44 -0.09
C ARG A 39 18.19 -4.53 -0.96
N LEU A 40 18.61 -3.29 -1.22
CA LEU A 40 17.91 -2.38 -2.11
C LEU A 40 17.91 -2.90 -3.56
N GLU A 41 19.05 -3.38 -4.05
CA GLU A 41 19.17 -3.99 -5.38
C GLU A 41 18.22 -5.20 -5.51
N ALA A 42 18.13 -6.04 -4.47
CA ALA A 42 17.18 -7.15 -4.40
C ALA A 42 15.72 -6.67 -4.41
N ILE A 43 15.37 -5.63 -3.64
CA ILE A 43 14.02 -5.07 -3.62
C ILE A 43 13.62 -4.57 -5.01
N HIS A 44 14.50 -3.83 -5.69
CA HIS A 44 14.25 -3.33 -7.04
C HIS A 44 14.11 -4.45 -8.07
N TYR A 45 14.97 -5.47 -7.99
CA TYR A 45 14.89 -6.64 -8.87
C TYR A 45 13.52 -7.35 -8.73
N LEU A 46 13.12 -7.65 -7.49
CA LEU A 46 11.84 -8.31 -7.20
C LEU A 46 10.64 -7.44 -7.63
N ALA A 47 10.74 -6.12 -7.43
CA ALA A 47 9.71 -5.18 -7.89
C ALA A 47 9.57 -5.17 -9.42
N ALA A 48 10.68 -5.26 -10.15
CA ALA A 48 10.70 -5.26 -11.61
C ALA A 48 10.12 -6.56 -12.20
N GLU A 49 10.33 -7.69 -11.52
CA GLU A 49 9.84 -9.01 -11.94
C GLU A 49 8.30 -9.10 -11.97
N ARG A 50 7.62 -8.40 -11.07
CA ARG A 50 6.14 -8.31 -11.01
C ARG A 50 5.43 -9.68 -11.01
N SER A 51 5.96 -10.63 -10.25
CA SER A 51 5.40 -11.98 -10.11
C SER A 51 4.99 -12.28 -8.68
N ASP A 52 4.05 -13.21 -8.49
CA ASP A 52 3.62 -13.63 -7.14
C ASP A 52 4.79 -14.08 -6.25
N PRO A 53 5.75 -14.90 -6.71
CA PRO A 53 6.91 -15.26 -5.89
C PRO A 53 7.76 -14.06 -5.47
N ALA A 54 7.88 -13.05 -6.34
CA ALA A 54 8.64 -11.84 -6.03
C ALA A 54 7.93 -10.99 -4.96
N PHE A 55 6.61 -10.81 -5.10
CA PHE A 55 5.81 -10.09 -4.11
C PHE A 55 5.71 -10.84 -2.78
N GLU A 56 5.62 -12.16 -2.80
CA GLU A 56 5.67 -12.99 -1.59
C GLU A 56 7.01 -12.80 -0.86
N ALA A 57 8.13 -12.80 -1.58
CA ALA A 57 9.46 -12.57 -1.00
C ALA A 57 9.56 -11.20 -0.33
N LEU A 58 9.09 -10.13 -1.00
CA LEU A 58 9.07 -8.78 -0.45
C LEU A 58 8.17 -8.68 0.79
N SER A 59 6.95 -9.23 0.72
CA SER A 59 6.00 -9.20 1.83
C SER A 59 6.51 -9.99 3.04
N ALA A 60 7.17 -11.13 2.83
CA ALA A 60 7.77 -11.93 3.89
C ALA A 60 8.99 -11.24 4.53
N HIS A 61 9.73 -10.43 3.77
CA HIS A 61 10.90 -9.70 4.25
C HIS A 61 10.56 -8.41 5.00
N PHE A 62 9.44 -7.75 4.65
CA PHE A 62 9.03 -6.49 5.29
C PHE A 62 9.15 -6.46 6.83
N PRO A 63 8.69 -7.48 7.59
CA PRO A 63 8.72 -7.44 9.05
C PRO A 63 10.12 -7.55 9.67
N SER A 64 11.10 -8.11 8.95
CA SER A 64 12.48 -8.27 9.43
C SER A 64 13.41 -7.13 8.98
N GLU A 65 12.97 -6.30 8.03
CA GLU A 65 13.74 -5.18 7.50
C GLU A 65 13.88 -4.04 8.52
N LYS A 66 15.11 -3.79 8.98
CA LYS A 66 15.40 -2.80 10.03
C LYS A 66 15.49 -1.37 9.50
N ASP A 67 15.89 -1.19 8.24
CA ASP A 67 16.03 0.11 7.61
C ASP A 67 14.65 0.62 7.15
N ALA A 68 14.23 1.75 7.72
CA ALA A 68 12.96 2.35 7.39
C ALA A 68 12.84 2.80 5.93
N TYR A 69 13.95 3.21 5.31
CA TYR A 69 13.96 3.55 3.89
C TYR A 69 13.67 2.31 3.05
N LEU A 70 14.33 1.18 3.34
CA LEU A 70 14.06 -0.08 2.63
C LEU A 70 12.64 -0.59 2.87
N ARG A 71 12.09 -0.42 4.08
CA ARG A 71 10.67 -0.71 4.33
C ARG A 71 9.73 0.14 3.48
N VAL A 72 10.02 1.42 3.27
CA VAL A 72 9.27 2.27 2.32
C VAL A 72 9.37 1.70 0.91
N GLN A 73 10.58 1.34 0.44
CA GLN A 73 10.78 0.77 -0.89
C GLN A 73 10.01 -0.55 -1.09
N ILE A 74 9.89 -1.38 -0.05
CA ILE A 74 9.07 -2.61 -0.09
C ILE A 74 7.58 -2.28 -0.24
N VAL A 75 7.06 -1.31 0.51
CA VAL A 75 5.66 -0.88 0.41
C VAL A 75 5.36 -0.34 -0.99
N GLU A 76 6.24 0.52 -1.52
CA GLU A 76 6.10 1.09 -2.87
C GLU A 76 6.21 0.03 -3.97
N ALA A 77 7.12 -0.94 -3.82
CA ALA A 77 7.27 -2.06 -4.76
C ALA A 77 6.01 -2.95 -4.83
N LEU A 78 5.31 -3.09 -3.71
CA LEU A 78 4.08 -3.89 -3.61
C LEU A 78 2.81 -3.11 -3.98
N ASP A 79 2.88 -1.78 -4.04
CA ASP A 79 1.77 -0.90 -4.39
C ASP A 79 1.49 -0.87 -5.92
N VAL A 80 1.23 -2.06 -6.47
CA VAL A 80 0.87 -2.26 -7.87
C VAL A 80 -0.65 -2.26 -7.99
N ALA A 81 -1.19 -1.35 -8.80
CA ALA A 81 -2.62 -1.20 -9.00
C ALA A 81 -3.30 -2.54 -9.35
N GLY A 82 -4.32 -2.90 -8.58
CA GLY A 82 -5.07 -4.15 -8.76
C GLY A 82 -4.43 -5.39 -8.09
N SER A 83 -3.26 -5.27 -7.46
CA SER A 83 -2.63 -6.34 -6.68
C SER A 83 -3.28 -6.50 -5.30
N THR A 84 -3.55 -7.73 -4.89
CA THR A 84 -4.00 -8.05 -3.52
C THR A 84 -2.88 -7.93 -2.49
N TRP A 85 -1.61 -8.03 -2.92
CA TRP A 85 -0.43 -7.96 -2.05
C TRP A 85 -0.21 -6.58 -1.44
N ALA A 86 -0.58 -5.52 -2.18
CA ALA A 86 -0.47 -4.13 -1.74
C ALA A 86 -1.14 -3.93 -0.38
N PHE A 87 -2.36 -4.48 -0.21
CA PHE A 87 -3.11 -4.30 1.02
C PHE A 87 -2.52 -5.05 2.20
N ALA A 88 -2.11 -6.31 2.03
CA ALA A 88 -1.55 -7.12 3.11
C ALA A 88 -0.26 -6.50 3.69
N CYS A 89 0.64 -6.02 2.83
CA CYS A 89 1.83 -5.31 3.28
C CYS A 89 1.47 -3.96 3.93
N ALA A 90 0.58 -3.18 3.32
CA ALA A 90 0.17 -1.89 3.84
C ALA A 90 -0.52 -1.98 5.22
N GLN A 91 -1.25 -3.06 5.52
CA GLN A 91 -1.85 -3.29 6.84
C GLN A 91 -0.80 -3.38 7.97
N ASN A 92 0.35 -4.00 7.68
CA ASN A 92 1.49 -4.06 8.59
C ASN A 92 2.22 -2.72 8.65
N ALA A 93 2.50 -2.12 7.49
CA ALA A 93 3.18 -0.83 7.38
C ALA A 93 2.43 0.33 8.05
N ALA A 94 1.11 0.28 8.11
CA ALA A 94 0.28 1.27 8.79
C ALA A 94 0.54 1.36 10.31
N GLY A 95 1.13 0.32 10.92
CA GLY A 95 1.51 0.29 12.33
C GLY A 95 3.00 0.53 12.58
N ASP A 96 3.78 0.88 11.56
CA ASP A 96 5.24 1.02 11.68
C ASP A 96 5.65 2.16 12.64
N GLN A 97 6.78 2.00 13.31
CA GLN A 97 7.31 3.04 14.20
C GLN A 97 7.77 4.29 13.42
N ASN A 98 8.23 4.12 12.17
CA ASN A 98 8.67 5.19 11.31
C ASN A 98 7.49 5.81 10.54
N GLN A 99 7.35 7.13 10.63
CA GLN A 99 6.28 7.87 9.97
C GLN A 99 6.30 7.75 8.45
N ALA A 100 7.47 7.63 7.82
CA ALA A 100 7.58 7.52 6.36
C ALA A 100 6.99 6.20 5.85
N VAL A 101 7.18 5.12 6.61
CA VAL A 101 6.57 3.81 6.31
C VAL A 101 5.06 3.86 6.46
N ARG A 102 4.56 4.47 7.54
CA ARG A 102 3.10 4.69 7.73
C ARG A 102 2.51 5.58 6.64
N GLN A 103 3.26 6.59 6.18
CA GLN A 103 2.86 7.46 5.09
C GLN A 103 2.72 6.69 3.77
N ALA A 104 3.70 5.85 3.42
CA ALA A 104 3.61 4.98 2.24
C ALA A 104 2.40 4.02 2.35
N ALA A 105 2.17 3.45 3.53
CA ALA A 105 1.02 2.59 3.79
C ALA A 105 -0.33 3.31 3.55
N ALA A 106 -0.45 4.58 3.95
CA ALA A 106 -1.69 5.33 3.82
C ALA A 106 -2.23 5.42 2.38
N ALA A 107 -1.34 5.55 1.38
CA ALA A 107 -1.73 5.55 -0.02
C ALA A 107 -2.27 4.19 -0.47
N ALA A 108 -1.56 3.11 -0.16
CA ALA A 108 -1.96 1.75 -0.52
C ALA A 108 -3.28 1.31 0.17
N VAL A 109 -3.44 1.62 1.47
CA VAL A 109 -4.69 1.31 2.20
C VAL A 109 -5.88 2.11 1.60
N ALA A 110 -5.66 3.37 1.19
CA ALA A 110 -6.72 4.22 0.65
C ALA A 110 -7.35 3.68 -0.64
N GLN A 111 -6.63 2.87 -1.43
CA GLN A 111 -7.17 2.24 -2.62
C GLN A 111 -8.34 1.29 -2.34
N ARG A 112 -8.46 0.82 -1.08
CA ARG A 112 -9.55 -0.06 -0.61
C ARG A 112 -10.53 0.64 0.31
N ALA A 113 -10.59 1.97 0.31
CA ALA A 113 -11.58 2.70 1.09
C ALA A 113 -13.00 2.17 0.82
N GLY A 114 -13.73 1.84 1.89
CA GLY A 114 -15.03 1.15 1.87
C GLY A 114 -14.96 -0.32 2.30
N ASP A 115 -13.77 -0.92 2.30
CA ASP A 115 -13.50 -2.18 2.99
C ASP A 115 -13.37 -1.93 4.51
N PRO A 116 -14.07 -2.70 5.38
CA PRO A 116 -14.05 -2.44 6.82
C PRO A 116 -12.66 -2.48 7.46
N GLU A 117 -11.77 -3.35 7.01
CA GLU A 117 -10.41 -3.44 7.55
C GLU A 117 -9.57 -2.26 7.07
N ALA A 118 -9.68 -1.88 5.80
CA ALA A 118 -9.01 -0.70 5.26
C ALA A 118 -9.49 0.58 5.96
N ASP A 119 -10.79 0.72 6.17
CA ASP A 119 -11.40 1.88 6.84
C ASP A 119 -10.92 2.03 8.28
N ASN A 120 -10.77 0.92 9.02
CA ASN A 120 -10.22 0.95 10.38
C ASN A 120 -8.78 1.46 10.39
N LYS A 121 -7.95 1.01 9.43
CA LYS A 121 -6.56 1.47 9.29
C LYS A 121 -6.50 2.94 8.84
N LEU A 122 -7.34 3.35 7.89
CA LEU A 122 -7.40 4.74 7.42
C LEU A 122 -7.84 5.70 8.52
N LYS A 123 -8.79 5.32 9.37
CA LYS A 123 -9.18 6.13 10.54
C LYS A 123 -8.02 6.29 11.53
N ALA A 124 -7.27 5.23 11.78
CA ALA A 124 -6.08 5.32 12.64
C ALA A 124 -5.00 6.22 12.03
N LEU A 125 -4.73 6.09 10.73
CA LEU A 125 -3.76 6.94 10.01
C LEU A 125 -4.23 8.41 9.87
N ALA A 126 -5.55 8.64 9.77
CA ALA A 126 -6.14 9.98 9.79
C ALA A 126 -6.02 10.67 11.16
N ALA A 127 -5.78 9.89 12.22
CA ALA A 127 -5.51 10.36 13.57
C ALA A 127 -4.02 10.22 13.96
N ASP A 128 -3.13 9.97 12.99
CA ASP A 128 -1.71 9.76 13.25
C ASP A 128 -1.07 10.98 13.94
N PRO A 129 -0.15 10.78 14.91
CA PRO A 129 0.54 11.91 15.56
C PRO A 129 1.30 12.81 14.57
N ARG A 130 1.68 12.30 13.39
CA ARG A 130 2.44 13.04 12.38
C ARG A 130 1.51 13.58 11.29
N GLU A 131 1.47 14.90 11.16
CA GLU A 131 0.68 15.61 10.15
C GLU A 131 0.92 15.10 8.71
N PRO A 132 2.17 14.79 8.26
CA PRO A 132 2.40 14.26 6.92
C PRO A 132 1.62 12.96 6.61
N VAL A 133 1.45 12.08 7.61
CA VAL A 133 0.67 10.84 7.47
C VAL A 133 -0.81 11.16 7.32
N ARG A 134 -1.35 12.03 8.20
CA ARG A 134 -2.75 12.48 8.12
C ARG A 134 -3.08 13.13 6.77
N LEU A 135 -2.21 14.02 6.30
CA LEU A 135 -2.37 14.69 5.00
C LEU A 135 -2.28 13.71 3.82
N THR A 136 -1.51 12.63 3.94
CA THR A 136 -1.45 11.59 2.92
C THR A 136 -2.78 10.85 2.80
N VAL A 137 -3.41 10.48 3.93
CA VAL A 137 -4.76 9.89 3.91
C VAL A 137 -5.74 10.79 3.17
N VAL A 138 -5.74 12.08 3.48
CA VAL A 138 -6.64 13.08 2.88
C VAL A 138 -6.42 13.23 1.39
N ASN A 139 -5.15 13.32 0.97
CA ASN A 139 -4.80 13.42 -0.44
C ASN A 139 -5.22 12.17 -1.20
N SER A 140 -4.87 10.98 -0.70
CA SER A 140 -5.18 9.71 -1.36
C SER A 140 -6.69 9.50 -1.52
N LEU A 141 -7.46 9.74 -0.46
CA LEU A 141 -8.93 9.65 -0.50
C LEU A 141 -9.57 10.74 -1.38
N SER A 142 -8.91 11.89 -1.56
CA SER A 142 -9.39 12.93 -2.47
C SER A 142 -9.29 12.54 -3.95
N TYR A 143 -8.28 11.77 -4.33
CA TYR A 143 -8.03 11.38 -5.73
C TYR A 143 -8.82 10.13 -6.12
N GLN A 144 -8.92 9.16 -5.22
CA GLN A 144 -9.67 7.93 -5.43
C GLN A 144 -10.68 7.74 -4.29
N PRO A 145 -11.81 8.46 -4.31
CA PRO A 145 -12.78 8.39 -3.24
C PRO A 145 -13.54 7.05 -3.27
N GLY A 146 -13.23 6.17 -2.32
CA GLY A 146 -14.07 5.03 -1.98
C GLY A 146 -15.29 5.43 -1.15
N PRO A 147 -16.25 4.51 -0.89
CA PRO A 147 -17.50 4.80 -0.18
C PRO A 147 -17.34 5.48 1.19
N SER A 148 -16.25 5.19 1.91
CA SER A 148 -15.97 5.75 3.25
C SER A 148 -15.17 7.05 3.23
N ALA A 149 -14.63 7.45 2.07
CA ALA A 149 -13.66 8.54 1.94
C ALA A 149 -14.18 9.87 2.51
N ALA A 150 -15.42 10.22 2.17
CA ALA A 150 -16.05 11.45 2.63
C ALA A 150 -16.17 11.50 4.16
N ALA A 151 -16.58 10.39 4.80
CA ALA A 151 -16.75 10.33 6.24
C ALA A 151 -15.41 10.44 6.99
N ILE A 152 -14.36 9.78 6.50
CA ILE A 152 -13.02 9.82 7.11
C ILE A 152 -12.45 11.24 7.03
N VAL A 153 -12.48 11.86 5.84
CA VAL A 153 -11.96 13.23 5.65
C VAL A 153 -12.84 14.26 6.36
N GLY A 154 -14.16 14.07 6.41
CA GLY A 154 -15.09 14.90 7.17
C GLY A 154 -14.80 14.92 8.66
N GLY A 155 -14.41 13.77 9.24
CA GLY A 155 -13.95 13.70 10.63
C GLY A 155 -12.75 14.61 10.92
N MET A 156 -11.76 14.62 10.02
CA MET A 156 -10.57 15.48 10.16
C MET A 156 -10.89 16.97 9.98
N LEU A 157 -11.86 17.32 9.13
CA LEU A 157 -12.35 18.70 8.98
C LEU A 157 -13.05 19.21 10.26
N ALA A 158 -13.83 18.33 10.89
CA ALA A 158 -14.63 18.64 12.07
C ALA A 158 -13.81 18.75 13.36
N ASP A 159 -12.66 18.08 13.44
CA ASP A 159 -11.82 18.09 14.63
C ASP A 159 -11.17 19.46 14.87
N GLN A 160 -11.59 20.15 15.94
CA GLN A 160 -11.06 21.46 16.33
C GLN A 160 -9.66 21.37 16.96
N LYS A 161 -9.20 20.18 17.36
CA LYS A 161 -7.83 19.96 17.85
C LYS A 161 -6.83 19.79 16.70
N GLU A 162 -7.33 19.53 15.49
CA GLU A 162 -6.52 19.38 14.30
C GLU A 162 -5.90 20.73 13.88
N THR A 163 -4.77 20.68 13.18
CA THR A 163 -4.13 21.89 12.68
C THR A 163 -5.02 22.55 11.63
N LEU A 164 -5.00 23.88 11.58
CA LEU A 164 -5.76 24.62 10.57
C LEU A 164 -5.37 24.22 9.14
N ARG A 165 -4.09 23.88 8.93
CA ARG A 165 -3.58 23.37 7.65
C ARG A 165 -4.25 22.05 7.26
N ALA A 166 -4.33 21.09 8.17
CA ALA A 166 -4.98 19.80 7.91
C ALA A 166 -6.48 19.98 7.70
N ARG A 167 -7.17 20.79 8.52
CA ARG A 167 -8.60 21.11 8.31
C ARG A 167 -8.86 21.73 6.94
N ARG A 168 -8.06 22.71 6.50
CA ARG A 168 -8.17 23.30 5.16
C ARG A 168 -7.93 22.27 4.05
N ALA A 169 -6.94 21.38 4.23
CA ALA A 169 -6.69 20.29 3.30
C ALA A 169 -7.90 19.34 3.20
N ALA A 170 -8.55 19.03 4.32
CA ALA A 170 -9.77 18.23 4.37
C ALA A 170 -10.92 18.87 3.59
N ALA A 171 -11.18 20.17 3.82
CA ALA A 171 -12.22 20.91 3.11
C ALA A 171 -11.98 20.89 1.60
N LYS A 172 -10.73 21.13 1.17
CA LYS A 172 -10.33 21.08 -0.24
C LYS A 172 -10.47 19.67 -0.83
N ALA A 173 -10.12 18.64 -0.08
CA ALA A 173 -10.25 17.24 -0.48
C ALA A 173 -11.72 16.86 -0.69
N LEU A 174 -12.61 17.15 0.27
CA LEU A 174 -14.06 16.94 0.11
C LEU A 174 -14.62 17.69 -1.11
N SER A 175 -14.17 18.93 -1.32
CA SER A 175 -14.54 19.70 -2.52
C SER A 175 -14.03 19.06 -3.83
N ARG A 176 -12.96 18.27 -3.81
CA ARG A 176 -12.42 17.57 -4.99
C ARG A 176 -13.09 16.23 -5.26
N MET A 177 -13.57 15.53 -4.23
CA MET A 177 -14.18 14.20 -4.35
C MET A 177 -15.42 14.17 -5.26
N LYS A 178 -16.14 15.30 -5.38
CA LYS A 178 -17.30 15.42 -6.28
C LYS A 178 -18.45 14.42 -6.01
N THR A 179 -18.58 13.92 -4.77
CA THR A 179 -19.65 12.99 -4.35
C THR A 179 -20.72 13.67 -3.49
N PRO A 180 -21.98 13.16 -3.49
CA PRO A 180 -23.02 13.64 -2.59
C PRO A 180 -22.66 13.55 -1.10
N GLU A 181 -21.92 12.51 -0.72
CA GLU A 181 -21.47 12.30 0.66
C GLU A 181 -20.45 13.38 1.07
N ALA A 182 -19.51 13.72 0.18
CA ALA A 182 -18.55 14.78 0.44
C ALA A 182 -19.23 16.16 0.52
N ASP A 183 -20.27 16.40 -0.29
CA ASP A 183 -21.07 17.63 -0.22
C ASP A 183 -21.81 17.74 1.11
N LYS A 184 -22.38 16.63 1.58
CA LYS A 184 -23.05 16.57 2.88
C LYS A 184 -22.08 16.86 4.03
N GLU A 185 -20.87 16.31 3.98
CA GLU A 185 -19.85 16.60 4.99
C GLU A 185 -19.41 18.06 4.96
N LEU A 186 -19.15 18.60 3.77
CA LEU A 186 -18.67 19.98 3.61
C LEU A 186 -19.73 21.02 3.99
N ALA A 187 -21.02 20.75 3.73
CA ALA A 187 -22.13 21.63 4.09
C ALA A 187 -22.27 21.89 5.60
N LYS A 188 -21.73 21.01 6.46
CA LYS A 188 -21.67 21.22 7.91
C LYS A 188 -20.80 22.42 8.31
N HIS A 189 -19.94 22.87 7.41
CA HIS A 189 -18.93 23.91 7.63
C HIS A 189 -19.23 25.24 6.92
N LEU A 190 -20.49 25.49 6.53
CA LEU A 190 -20.90 26.77 5.91
C LEU A 190 -20.71 27.99 6.82
N ALA A 191 -20.67 27.79 8.13
CA ALA A 191 -20.44 28.83 9.14
C ALA A 191 -19.06 28.71 9.82
N ASP A 192 -18.11 28.00 9.19
CA ASP A 192 -16.77 27.85 9.78
C ASP A 192 -16.09 29.21 9.96
N ALA A 193 -15.35 29.34 11.07
CA ALA A 193 -14.61 30.56 11.39
C ALA A 193 -13.49 30.81 10.37
N ASP A 194 -12.92 29.74 9.80
CA ASP A 194 -11.89 29.86 8.78
C ASP A 194 -12.48 30.24 7.41
N PRO A 195 -12.04 31.35 6.79
CA PRO A 195 -12.57 31.80 5.52
C PRO A 195 -12.38 30.80 4.37
N GLU A 196 -11.29 30.04 4.33
CA GLU A 196 -11.01 29.08 3.26
C GLU A 196 -11.92 27.85 3.37
N ILE A 197 -12.14 27.35 4.59
CA ILE A 197 -13.10 26.26 4.84
C ILE A 197 -14.51 26.71 4.48
N LYS A 198 -14.92 27.89 4.94
CA LYS A 198 -16.24 28.46 4.62
C LYS A 198 -16.43 28.65 3.11
N ALA A 199 -15.42 29.17 2.41
CA ALA A 199 -15.48 29.34 0.95
C ALA A 199 -15.59 27.98 0.22
N SER A 200 -14.85 26.97 0.69
CA SER A 200 -14.96 25.61 0.15
C SER A 200 -16.38 25.05 0.30
N ALA A 201 -17.01 25.24 1.46
CA ALA A 201 -18.38 24.82 1.71
C ALA A 201 -19.41 25.61 0.87
N ALA A 202 -19.29 26.94 0.81
CA ALA A 202 -20.27 27.79 0.14
C ALA A 202 -20.20 27.68 -1.39
N SER A 203 -19.01 27.48 -1.96
CA SER A 203 -18.83 27.35 -3.41
C SER A 203 -19.35 26.03 -3.97
N ARG A 204 -19.61 25.04 -3.10
CA ARG A 204 -19.93 23.70 -3.55
C ARG A 204 -21.40 23.56 -3.90
N LYS A 205 -21.67 23.33 -5.18
CA LYS A 205 -22.99 22.90 -5.66
C LYS A 205 -23.16 21.40 -5.41
N PRO A 206 -24.34 20.93 -4.95
CA PRO A 206 -24.60 19.51 -4.77
C PRO A 206 -24.32 18.74 -6.05
N ALA A 207 -23.51 17.68 -5.96
CA ALA A 207 -23.26 16.79 -7.07
C ALA A 207 -24.58 16.19 -7.55
N LYS A 208 -24.79 16.14 -8.88
CA LYS A 208 -25.90 15.37 -9.45
C LYS A 208 -25.74 13.93 -8.97
N LYS A 209 -26.78 13.33 -8.39
CA LYS A 209 -26.79 11.91 -8.06
C LYS A 209 -26.35 11.13 -9.30
N ALA A 210 -25.17 10.51 -9.24
CA ALA A 210 -24.75 9.59 -10.29
C ALA A 210 -25.76 8.43 -10.27
N ALA A 211 -26.36 8.12 -11.42
CA ALA A 211 -27.18 6.92 -11.55
C ALA A 211 -26.31 5.72 -11.16
N ALA A 212 -26.76 4.95 -10.18
CA ALA A 212 -26.03 3.78 -9.69
C ALA A 212 -25.69 2.88 -10.89
N LYS A 213 -24.39 2.70 -11.19
CA LYS A 213 -23.97 1.62 -12.08
C LYS A 213 -24.47 0.32 -11.43
N PRO A 214 -25.22 -0.54 -12.13
CA PRO A 214 -25.72 -1.76 -11.54
C PRO A 214 -24.53 -2.58 -11.06
N ALA A 215 -24.60 -3.00 -9.78
CA ALA A 215 -23.65 -3.92 -9.21
C ALA A 215 -23.53 -5.13 -10.15
N ALA A 216 -22.32 -5.42 -10.62
CA ALA A 216 -22.07 -6.65 -11.35
C ALA A 216 -22.50 -7.81 -10.45
N LYS A 217 -23.51 -8.56 -10.90
CA LYS A 217 -23.96 -9.78 -10.21
C LYS A 217 -22.73 -10.65 -9.90
N PRO A 218 -22.64 -11.25 -8.70
CA PRO A 218 -21.61 -12.24 -8.42
C PRO A 218 -21.70 -13.32 -9.50
N ALA A 219 -20.61 -13.53 -10.23
CA ALA A 219 -20.49 -14.64 -11.17
C ALA A 219 -20.78 -15.92 -10.39
N ALA A 220 -21.84 -16.64 -10.80
CA ALA A 220 -22.21 -17.90 -10.22
C ALA A 220 -20.99 -18.83 -10.23
N LYS A 221 -20.62 -19.31 -9.04
CA LYS A 221 -19.61 -20.33 -8.81
C LYS A 221 -20.00 -21.55 -9.65
N LYS A 222 -19.36 -21.76 -10.80
CA LYS A 222 -19.46 -23.03 -11.54
C LYS A 222 -18.83 -24.09 -10.63
N THR A 223 -19.67 -24.83 -9.92
CA THR A 223 -19.28 -26.07 -9.27
C THR A 223 -18.80 -27.02 -10.36
N ALA A 224 -17.49 -27.32 -10.35
CA ALA A 224 -16.93 -28.39 -11.15
C ALA A 224 -17.58 -29.73 -10.73
N PRO A 225 -17.99 -30.59 -11.67
CA PRO A 225 -18.49 -31.91 -11.32
C PRO A 225 -17.34 -32.78 -10.81
N ALA A 226 -17.61 -33.49 -9.71
CA ALA A 226 -16.72 -34.46 -9.10
C ALA A 226 -16.29 -35.53 -10.13
N SER A 227 -14.99 -35.62 -10.38
CA SER A 227 -14.38 -36.71 -11.12
C SER A 227 -14.39 -37.98 -10.27
N GLY A 228 -15.51 -38.69 -10.27
CA GLY A 228 -15.59 -40.07 -9.81
C GLY A 228 -14.87 -40.98 -10.81
N LYS A 229 -13.70 -41.51 -10.42
CA LYS A 229 -13.06 -42.63 -11.13
C LYS A 229 -14.01 -43.84 -11.12
N PRO A 230 -14.37 -44.42 -12.28
CA PRO A 230 -15.06 -45.71 -12.29
C PRO A 230 -14.06 -46.83 -11.98
N ALA A 231 -14.42 -47.68 -11.02
CA ALA A 231 -13.72 -48.91 -10.69
C ALA A 231 -13.64 -49.84 -11.91
N GLN A 232 -12.42 -50.25 -12.26
CA GLN A 232 -12.20 -51.33 -13.22
C GLN A 232 -12.73 -52.64 -12.62
N LYS A 233 -13.81 -53.17 -13.21
CA LYS A 233 -14.24 -54.55 -13.02
C LYS A 233 -13.21 -55.49 -13.63
N LEU A 234 -12.61 -56.35 -12.82
CA LEU A 234 -11.90 -57.54 -13.30
C LEU A 234 -12.88 -58.47 -14.06
N PRO A 235 -12.46 -59.09 -15.18
CA PRO A 235 -13.28 -60.10 -15.84
C PRO A 235 -13.25 -61.42 -15.08
N ALA A 236 -14.46 -61.95 -14.81
CA ALA A 236 -14.67 -63.31 -14.35
C ALA A 236 -14.21 -64.32 -15.41
N LYS A 237 -13.32 -65.24 -15.03
CA LYS A 237 -13.07 -66.46 -15.80
C LYS A 237 -14.20 -67.46 -15.51
N LYS A 238 -14.74 -68.00 -16.60
CA LYS A 238 -15.71 -69.10 -16.68
C LYS A 238 -15.30 -70.32 -15.85
N LYS A 239 -16.28 -70.97 -15.22
CA LYS A 239 -16.85 -72.20 -15.80
C LYS A 239 -18.36 -72.04 -15.89
#